data_AF-A0A2I0JNB5-F1
#
_entry.id   AF-A0A2I0JNB5-F1
#
_cell.length_a   1.000
_cell.length_b   1.000
_cell.length_c   1.000
_cell.angle_alpha   90.00
_cell.angle_beta   90.00
_cell.angle_gamma   90.00
#
_symmetry.space_group_name_H-M   'P 1'
#
loop_
_entity.id
_entity.type
_entity.pdbx_description
1 polymer ?
#
loop_
_entity_poly.entity_id
_entity_poly.type
_entity_poly.pdbx_seq_one_letter_code
_entity_poly.pdbx_strand_id
1 'polypeptide(L)'
;MLMMPKAPFIAVGILEALAAATGMAAGGKLLSICDLLTFLSILLSVIFLGRRYRVNQLIGCFLVAVGVVITVASGSSAGHSLKEAGIFWSILMIISFLLQAADTVLKEVIFLDAEKQLKGGSVDLFVVNSYGSAFQALFICLLLPFLSKLWGVPFSQLPNYLRDGTACFLNIGSLSSGCDGAPLLPLLFVIVNMGFNISLLHLLKISSAVVSSLASTFSVPISVYMFTLPLPYLGVASSLPPGFVAGAVVLVLGLFIYAWTPSSSSSARL
;
A
#
# COMPACT_ATOMS: atom_id res chain seq x y z
N MET A 1 -1.81 1.96 28.59
CA MET A 1 -2.12 3.00 27.57
C MET A 1 -1.29 4.27 27.71
N LEU A 2 -1.05 4.81 28.92
CA LEU A 2 -0.24 6.03 29.13
C LEU A 2 1.29 5.84 29.10
N MET A 3 1.80 4.60 29.07
CA MET A 3 3.24 4.33 29.10
C MET A 3 3.88 4.14 27.72
N MET A 4 3.10 4.16 26.63
CA MET A 4 3.67 4.01 25.29
C MET A 4 4.23 5.34 24.78
N PRO A 5 5.45 5.36 24.23
CA PRO A 5 6.00 6.57 23.63
C PRO A 5 5.11 7.03 22.47
N LYS A 6 4.72 8.31 22.46
CA LYS A 6 3.84 8.89 21.42
C LYS A 6 4.59 9.18 20.11
N ALA A 7 5.91 9.36 20.20
CA ALA A 7 6.79 9.63 19.07
C ALA A 7 6.70 8.61 17.91
N PRO A 8 6.71 7.28 18.14
CA PRO A 8 6.56 6.32 17.05
C PRO A 8 5.20 6.40 16.33
N PHE A 9 4.11 6.72 17.02
CA PHE A 9 2.80 6.90 16.38
C PHE A 9 2.75 8.15 15.48
N ILE A 10 3.43 9.22 15.89
CA ILE A 10 3.57 10.42 15.06
C ILE A 10 4.41 10.09 13.82
N ALA A 11 5.51 9.36 14.00
CA ALA A 11 6.37 8.95 12.89
C ALA A 11 5.64 8.07 11.87
N VAL A 12 4.80 7.13 12.33
CA VAL A 12 3.88 6.34 11.48
C VAL A 12 3.00 7.27 10.65
N GLY A 13 2.30 8.21 11.28
CA GLY A 13 1.41 9.14 10.56
C GLY A 13 2.14 10.02 9.54
N ILE A 14 3.38 10.44 9.82
CA ILE A 14 4.22 11.19 8.86
C ILE A 14 4.60 10.31 7.66
N LEU A 15 5.06 9.09 7.92
CA LEU A 15 5.45 8.15 6.87
C LEU A 15 4.26 7.81 5.97
N GLU A 16 3.09 7.52 6.56
CA GLU A 16 1.85 7.24 5.82
C GLU A 16 1.41 8.45 4.99
N ALA A 17 1.42 9.65 5.57
CA ALA A 17 1.03 10.87 4.86
C ALA A 17 1.95 11.16 3.67
N LEU A 18 3.27 11.06 3.86
CA LEU A 18 4.24 11.29 2.80
C LEU A 18 4.18 10.19 1.73
N ALA A 19 4.04 8.93 2.12
CA ALA A 19 3.87 7.81 1.20
C ALA A 19 2.61 7.97 0.34
N ALA A 20 1.47 8.31 0.96
CA ALA A 20 0.21 8.53 0.26
C ALA A 20 0.29 9.76 -0.66
N ALA A 21 0.85 10.87 -0.17
CA ALA A 21 1.01 12.10 -0.94
C ALA A 21 1.86 11.91 -2.20
N THR A 22 3.04 11.28 -2.05
CA THR A 22 3.94 10.99 -3.16
C THR A 22 3.37 9.91 -4.09
N GLY A 23 2.77 8.85 -3.52
CA GLY A 23 2.16 7.76 -4.26
C GLY A 23 0.98 8.20 -5.12
N MET A 24 0.08 9.05 -4.58
CA MET A 24 -1.04 9.60 -5.37
C MET A 24 -0.54 10.59 -6.45
N ALA A 25 0.47 11.40 -6.15
CA ALA A 25 1.02 12.34 -7.12
C ALA A 25 1.67 11.62 -8.32
N ALA A 26 2.37 10.51 -8.09
CA ALA A 26 3.04 9.76 -9.15
C ALA A 26 2.19 8.60 -9.72
N GLY A 27 1.17 8.14 -9.01
CA GLY A 27 0.29 7.03 -9.39
C GLY A 27 -0.51 7.27 -10.67
N GLY A 28 -0.69 8.54 -11.06
CA GLY A 28 -1.29 8.89 -12.36
C GLY A 28 -0.37 8.68 -13.57
N LYS A 29 0.92 8.33 -13.38
CA LYS A 29 1.93 8.30 -14.44
C LYS A 29 2.81 7.04 -14.50
N LEU A 30 2.88 6.22 -13.46
CA LEU A 30 3.58 4.93 -13.48
C LEU A 30 2.71 3.82 -12.89
N LEU A 31 2.35 2.83 -13.70
CA LEU A 31 1.88 1.56 -13.17
C LEU A 31 3.08 0.64 -12.90
N SER A 32 3.24 0.30 -11.62
CA SER A 32 3.93 -0.86 -11.04
C SER A 32 5.46 -0.97 -11.15
N ILE A 33 6.13 -0.40 -10.13
CA ILE A 33 7.34 -1.02 -9.54
C ILE A 33 6.91 -1.62 -8.18
N CYS A 34 6.00 -2.61 -8.21
CA CYS A 34 5.61 -3.34 -7.00
C CYS A 34 6.78 -4.18 -6.42
N ASP A 35 7.77 -4.51 -7.26
CA ASP A 35 8.94 -5.33 -6.90
C ASP A 35 9.79 -4.70 -5.80
N LEU A 36 9.90 -3.36 -5.80
CA LEU A 36 10.74 -2.68 -4.84
C LEU A 36 10.18 -2.79 -3.43
N LEU A 37 8.86 -2.78 -3.25
CA LEU A 37 8.25 -2.80 -1.92
C LEU A 37 8.68 -4.04 -1.13
N THR A 38 8.61 -5.23 -1.74
CA THR A 38 8.96 -6.49 -1.06
C THR A 38 10.44 -6.57 -0.71
N PHE A 39 11.34 -6.22 -1.63
CA PHE A 39 12.79 -6.22 -1.37
C PHE A 39 13.20 -5.17 -0.33
N LEU A 40 12.56 -4.02 -0.37
CA LEU A 40 12.84 -2.93 0.55
C LEU A 40 12.30 -3.23 1.95
N SER A 41 11.12 -3.85 2.05
CA SER A 41 10.62 -4.41 3.32
C SER A 41 11.57 -5.47 3.90
N ILE A 42 12.17 -6.34 3.07
CA ILE A 42 13.20 -7.29 3.53
C ILE A 42 14.42 -6.55 4.06
N LEU A 43 14.97 -5.60 3.28
CA LEU A 43 16.15 -4.82 3.67
C LEU A 43 15.93 -4.07 4.99
N LEU A 44 14.81 -3.34 5.10
CA LEU A 44 14.49 -2.61 6.33
C LEU A 44 14.22 -3.56 7.50
N SER A 45 13.59 -4.72 7.26
CA SER A 45 13.37 -5.72 8.31
C SER A 45 14.69 -6.35 8.80
N VAL A 46 15.68 -6.56 7.92
CA VAL A 46 17.03 -6.99 8.34
C VAL A 46 17.70 -5.90 9.18
N ILE A 47 17.63 -4.63 8.75
CA ILE A 47 18.33 -3.52 9.42
C ILE A 47 17.69 -3.16 10.77
N PHE A 48 16.37 -2.98 10.82
CA PHE A 48 15.67 -2.50 12.03
C PHE A 48 15.28 -3.63 12.98
N LEU A 49 14.92 -4.81 12.46
CA LEU A 49 14.49 -5.96 13.27
C LEU A 49 15.60 -6.99 13.49
N GLY A 50 16.71 -6.92 12.77
CA GLY A 50 17.80 -7.90 12.85
C GLY A 50 17.42 -9.31 12.38
N ARG A 51 16.34 -9.44 11.60
CA ARG A 51 15.81 -10.76 11.20
C ARG A 51 16.76 -11.46 10.22
N ARG A 52 16.99 -12.76 10.44
CA ARG A 52 17.74 -13.61 9.49
C ARG A 52 16.78 -14.36 8.59
N TYR A 53 16.86 -14.12 7.28
CA TYR A 53 16.05 -14.81 6.28
C TYR A 53 16.78 -16.06 5.77
N ARG A 54 16.04 -17.17 5.61
CA ARG A 54 16.60 -18.39 5.00
C ARG A 54 16.65 -18.24 3.48
N VAL A 55 17.56 -19.00 2.85
CA VAL A 55 17.72 -19.01 1.37
C VAL A 55 16.40 -19.33 0.67
N ASN A 56 15.58 -20.24 1.20
CA ASN A 56 14.28 -20.57 0.61
C ASN A 56 13.29 -19.41 0.64
N GLN A 57 13.31 -18.57 1.68
CA GLN A 57 12.49 -17.36 1.75
C GLN A 57 12.97 -16.31 0.75
N LEU A 58 14.29 -16.18 0.57
CA LEU A 58 14.87 -15.30 -0.46
C LEU A 58 14.49 -15.78 -1.87
N ILE A 59 14.53 -17.09 -2.13
CA ILE A 59 14.09 -17.68 -3.40
C ILE A 59 12.60 -17.43 -3.63
N GLY A 60 11.76 -17.61 -2.61
CA GLY A 60 10.33 -17.33 -2.69
C GLY A 60 10.05 -15.86 -3.04
N CYS A 61 10.69 -14.92 -2.33
CA CYS A 61 10.57 -13.49 -2.62
C CYS A 61 11.10 -13.12 -4.01
N PHE A 62 12.20 -13.74 -4.45
CA PHE A 62 12.75 -13.53 -5.79
C PHE A 62 11.78 -14.01 -6.87
N LEU A 63 11.17 -15.20 -6.70
CA LEU A 63 10.16 -15.69 -7.63
C LEU A 63 8.93 -14.77 -7.68
N VAL A 64 8.48 -14.27 -6.53
CA VAL A 64 7.37 -13.30 -6.46
C VAL A 64 7.69 -12.05 -7.28
N ALA A 65 8.88 -11.49 -7.13
CA ALA A 65 9.31 -10.34 -7.93
C ALA A 65 9.37 -10.65 -9.42
N VAL A 66 9.94 -11.79 -9.82
CA VAL A 66 9.95 -12.21 -11.23
C VAL A 66 8.53 -12.34 -11.77
N GLY A 67 7.61 -12.93 -11.00
CA GLY A 67 6.20 -13.07 -11.37
C GLY A 67 5.52 -11.72 -11.57
N VAL A 68 5.74 -10.74 -10.67
CA VAL A 68 5.23 -9.38 -10.80
C VAL A 68 5.81 -8.68 -12.03
N VAL A 69 7.12 -8.72 -12.27
CA VAL A 69 7.77 -8.13 -13.46
C VAL A 69 7.13 -8.68 -14.74
N ILE A 70 6.95 -10.00 -14.84
CA ILE A 70 6.34 -10.64 -16.01
C ILE A 70 4.88 -10.18 -16.16
N THR A 71 4.13 -10.13 -15.06
CA THR A 71 2.73 -9.70 -15.03
C THR A 71 2.57 -8.25 -15.52
N VAL A 72 3.44 -7.35 -15.06
CA VAL A 72 3.42 -5.92 -15.39
C VAL A 72 3.92 -5.69 -16.83
N ALA A 73 5.02 -6.33 -17.22
CA ALA A 73 5.59 -6.20 -18.57
C ALA A 73 4.64 -6.73 -19.67
N SER A 74 3.75 -7.66 -19.31
CA SER A 74 2.73 -8.19 -20.22
C SER A 74 1.54 -7.24 -20.41
N GLY A 75 1.42 -6.20 -19.59
CA GLY A 75 0.40 -5.16 -19.75
C GLY A 75 0.69 -4.27 -20.95
N SER A 76 -0.34 -3.94 -21.72
CA SER A 76 -0.26 -3.16 -22.97
C SER A 76 0.30 -1.74 -22.81
N SER A 77 0.47 -1.24 -21.58
CA SER A 77 0.99 0.09 -21.24
C SER A 77 2.47 0.12 -20.82
N ALA A 78 3.15 -1.03 -20.65
CA ALA A 78 4.48 -1.10 -20.04
C ALA A 78 5.59 -0.37 -20.82
N GLY A 79 5.51 -0.34 -22.15
CA GLY A 79 6.55 0.24 -23.02
C GLY A 79 6.45 1.77 -23.23
N HIS A 80 5.25 2.34 -23.12
CA HIS A 80 5.03 3.78 -23.36
C HIS A 80 5.13 4.63 -22.09
N SER A 81 4.70 4.08 -20.94
CA SER A 81 4.67 4.84 -19.67
C SER A 81 6.06 5.16 -19.10
N LEU A 82 7.07 4.31 -19.28
CA LEU A 82 8.42 4.52 -18.73
C LEU A 82 9.23 5.59 -19.49
N LYS A 83 8.93 5.81 -20.78
CA LYS A 83 9.64 6.77 -21.62
C LYS A 83 9.00 8.17 -21.59
N GLU A 84 7.69 8.24 -21.34
CA GLU A 84 6.97 9.52 -21.13
C GLU A 84 6.97 9.97 -19.67
N ALA A 85 7.01 9.05 -18.70
CA ALA A 85 7.11 9.43 -17.30
C ALA A 85 8.55 9.86 -16.99
N GLY A 86 8.75 11.17 -16.92
CA GLY A 86 10.04 11.76 -16.58
C GLY A 86 10.64 11.15 -15.31
N ILE A 87 11.97 11.07 -15.27
CA ILE A 87 12.79 10.48 -14.19
C ILE A 87 12.34 10.92 -12.79
N PHE A 88 11.86 12.16 -12.66
CA PHE A 88 11.31 12.71 -11.42
C PHE A 88 10.16 11.87 -10.84
N TRP A 89 9.19 11.46 -11.65
CA TRP A 89 8.04 10.69 -11.18
C TRP A 89 8.41 9.27 -10.77
N SER A 90 9.36 8.67 -11.48
CA SER A 90 9.92 7.36 -11.14
C SER A 90 10.66 7.39 -9.80
N ILE A 91 11.49 8.42 -9.54
CA ILE A 91 12.16 8.61 -8.25
C ILE A 91 11.12 8.84 -7.14
N LEU A 92 10.09 9.63 -7.41
CA LEU A 92 9.04 9.92 -6.43
C LEU A 92 8.23 8.67 -6.05
N MET A 93 7.99 7.75 -6.99
CA MET A 93 7.42 6.42 -6.70
C MET A 93 8.33 5.56 -5.83
N ILE A 94 9.64 5.54 -6.13
CA ILE A 94 10.62 4.79 -5.33
C ILE A 94 10.63 5.27 -3.88
N ILE A 95 10.61 6.60 -3.69
CA ILE A 95 10.53 7.22 -2.36
C ILE A 95 9.21 6.85 -1.67
N SER A 96 8.07 6.87 -2.38
CA SER A 96 6.78 6.45 -1.82
C SER A 96 6.82 5.02 -1.28
N PHE A 97 7.35 4.07 -2.05
CA PHE A 97 7.48 2.68 -1.61
C PHE A 97 8.46 2.51 -0.45
N LEU A 98 9.54 3.30 -0.39
CA LEU A 98 10.45 3.33 0.76
C LEU A 98 9.72 3.75 2.04
N LEU A 99 8.93 4.82 1.96
CA LEU A 99 8.18 5.33 3.09
C LEU A 99 7.10 4.34 3.54
N GLN A 100 6.43 3.67 2.61
CA GLN A 100 5.43 2.63 2.91
C GLN A 100 6.06 1.38 3.53
N ALA A 101 7.23 0.95 3.06
CA ALA A 101 7.98 -0.16 3.66
C ALA A 101 8.48 0.22 5.07
N ALA A 102 8.98 1.44 5.25
CA ALA A 102 9.43 1.95 6.55
C ALA A 102 8.27 2.03 7.56
N ASP A 103 7.09 2.50 7.14
CA ASP A 103 5.89 2.50 7.96
C ASP A 103 5.51 1.09 8.44
N THR A 104 5.46 0.13 7.52
CA THR A 104 5.10 -1.25 7.84
C THR A 104 6.08 -1.88 8.84
N VAL A 105 7.39 -1.65 8.67
CA VAL A 105 8.42 -2.13 9.59
C VAL A 105 8.36 -1.40 10.94
N LEU A 106 8.10 -0.09 10.96
CA LEU A 106 7.95 0.67 12.20
C LEU A 106 6.73 0.19 13.00
N LYS A 107 5.61 -0.10 12.34
CA LYS A 107 4.43 -0.73 12.98
C LYS A 107 4.76 -2.09 13.57
N GLU A 108 5.54 -2.92 12.87
CA GLU A 108 6.04 -4.20 13.41
C GLU A 108 6.89 -3.99 14.67
N VAL A 109 7.81 -3.01 14.67
CA VAL A 109 8.60 -2.65 15.86
C VAL A 109 7.70 -2.23 17.03
N ILE A 110 6.67 -1.41 16.78
CA ILE A 110 5.73 -0.97 17.82
C ILE A 110 4.98 -2.16 18.42
N PHE A 111 4.51 -3.11 17.61
CA PHE A 111 3.84 -4.32 18.11
C PHE A 111 4.78 -5.19 18.96
N LEU A 112 6.02 -5.39 18.51
CA LEU A 112 7.02 -6.18 19.24
C LEU A 112 7.46 -5.51 20.55
N ASP A 113 7.66 -4.19 20.56
CA ASP A 113 8.02 -3.44 21.75
C ASP A 113 6.87 -3.44 22.77
N ALA A 114 5.64 -3.26 22.29
CA ALA A 114 4.45 -3.33 23.12
C ALA A 114 4.29 -4.71 23.80
N GLU A 115 4.51 -5.81 23.08
CA GLU A 115 4.44 -7.16 23.64
C GLU A 115 5.46 -7.37 24.77
N LYS A 116 6.68 -6.85 24.59
CA LYS A 116 7.75 -6.88 25.61
C LYS A 116 7.37 -6.05 26.84
N GLN A 117 6.89 -4.82 26.64
CA GLN A 117 6.55 -3.92 27.75
C GLN A 117 5.33 -4.42 28.54
N LEU A 118 4.38 -5.08 27.88
CA LEU A 118 3.15 -5.57 28.49
C LEU A 118 3.25 -7.02 29.01
N LYS A 119 4.45 -7.61 29.09
CA LYS A 119 4.70 -8.97 29.59
C LYS A 119 3.78 -10.03 28.96
N GLY A 120 3.60 -9.97 27.64
CA GLY A 120 2.71 -10.87 26.88
C GLY A 120 1.30 -10.33 26.64
N GLY A 121 0.99 -9.12 27.10
CA GLY A 121 -0.19 -8.38 26.64
C GLY A 121 0.02 -7.81 25.24
N SER A 122 -1.01 -7.81 24.40
CA SER A 122 -0.93 -7.21 23.05
C SER A 122 -1.62 -5.85 23.04
N VAL A 123 -1.05 -4.88 22.32
CA VAL A 123 -1.74 -3.62 22.02
C VAL A 123 -2.91 -3.90 21.07
N ASP A 124 -4.02 -3.21 21.33
CA ASP A 124 -5.17 -3.26 20.46
C ASP A 124 -4.84 -2.62 19.11
N LEU A 125 -5.20 -3.34 18.05
CA LEU A 125 -4.97 -2.94 16.66
C LEU A 125 -5.61 -1.60 16.36
N PHE A 126 -6.81 -1.38 16.90
CA PHE A 126 -7.57 -0.15 16.70
C PHE A 126 -6.86 1.08 17.24
N VAL A 127 -6.03 0.92 18.28
CA VAL A 127 -5.24 2.03 18.83
C VAL A 127 -4.18 2.45 17.82
N VAL A 128 -3.38 1.49 17.32
CA VAL A 128 -2.33 1.78 16.35
C VAL A 128 -2.91 2.36 15.06
N ASN A 129 -3.99 1.76 14.55
CA ASN A 129 -4.67 2.23 13.35
C ASN A 129 -5.26 3.64 13.53
N SER A 130 -5.97 3.89 14.63
CA SER A 130 -6.64 5.18 14.85
C SER A 130 -5.64 6.32 15.08
N TYR A 131 -4.56 6.08 15.83
CA TYR A 131 -3.51 7.08 15.99
C TYR A 131 -2.77 7.34 14.67
N GLY A 132 -2.43 6.29 13.91
CA GLY A 132 -1.83 6.41 12.58
C GLY A 132 -2.70 7.25 11.65
N SER A 133 -3.98 6.86 11.48
CA SER A 133 -4.94 7.58 10.65
C SER A 133 -5.19 9.03 11.09
N ALA A 134 -5.23 9.31 12.40
CA ALA A 134 -5.43 10.66 12.90
C ALA A 134 -4.23 11.58 12.58
N PHE A 135 -3.01 11.10 12.81
CA PHE A 135 -1.80 11.85 12.45
C PHE A 135 -1.64 11.95 10.94
N GLN A 136 -1.91 10.88 10.19
CA GLN A 136 -1.92 10.89 8.73
C GLN A 136 -2.87 11.97 8.18
N ALA A 137 -4.11 12.04 8.69
CA ALA A 137 -5.07 13.06 8.29
C ALA A 137 -4.55 14.48 8.57
N LEU A 138 -3.98 14.70 9.76
CA LEU A 138 -3.39 15.99 10.13
C LEU A 138 -2.25 16.40 9.18
N PHE A 139 -1.32 15.49 8.89
CA PHE A 139 -0.19 15.77 8.01
C PHE A 139 -0.61 15.92 6.55
N ILE A 140 -1.58 15.14 6.06
CA ILE A 140 -2.15 15.34 4.72
C ILE A 140 -2.80 16.72 4.63
N CYS A 141 -3.58 17.13 5.64
CA CYS A 141 -4.17 18.47 5.67
C CYS A 141 -3.11 19.57 5.65
N LEU A 142 -1.98 19.36 6.33
CA LEU A 142 -0.85 20.30 6.31
C LEU A 142 -0.13 20.32 4.95
N LEU A 143 -0.06 19.18 4.25
CA LEU A 143 0.60 19.01 2.95
C LEU A 143 -0.30 19.38 1.76
N LEU A 144 -1.62 19.48 1.94
CA LEU A 144 -2.59 19.92 0.91
C LEU A 144 -2.16 21.13 0.07
N PRO A 145 -1.67 22.26 0.63
CA PRO A 145 -1.25 23.41 -0.17
C PRO A 145 -0.11 23.08 -1.15
N PHE A 146 0.80 22.19 -0.74
CA PHE A 146 1.90 21.72 -1.58
C PHE A 146 1.41 20.73 -2.63
N LEU A 147 0.55 19.79 -2.24
CA LEU A 147 -0.04 18.80 -3.14
C LEU A 147 -0.92 19.43 -4.22
N SER A 148 -1.68 20.48 -3.88
CA SER A 148 -2.48 21.25 -4.84
C SER A 148 -1.62 21.77 -6.00
N LYS A 149 -0.42 22.28 -5.71
CA LYS A 149 0.52 22.71 -6.76
C LYS A 149 1.03 21.56 -7.60
N LEU A 150 1.31 20.40 -7.01
CA LEU A 150 1.76 19.20 -7.73
C LEU A 150 0.66 18.61 -8.62
N TRP A 151 -0.61 18.71 -8.20
CA TRP A 151 -1.77 18.27 -8.97
C TRP A 151 -2.24 19.32 -10.00
N GLY A 152 -1.59 20.49 -10.07
CA GLY A 152 -1.89 21.53 -11.04
C GLY A 152 -3.06 22.45 -10.67
N VAL A 153 -3.57 22.38 -9.44
CA VAL A 153 -4.67 23.23 -8.95
C VAL A 153 -4.10 24.46 -8.23
N PRO A 154 -4.40 25.70 -8.69
CA PRO A 154 -3.96 26.91 -8.01
C PRO A 154 -4.59 27.02 -6.62
N PHE A 155 -3.80 27.43 -5.63
CA PHE A 155 -4.22 27.47 -4.22
C PHE A 155 -5.49 28.32 -3.99
N SER A 156 -5.72 29.34 -4.80
CA SER A 156 -6.93 30.17 -4.75
C SER A 156 -8.21 29.42 -5.11
N GLN A 157 -8.12 28.33 -5.87
CA GLN A 157 -9.26 27.50 -6.26
C GLN A 157 -9.47 26.29 -5.36
N LEU A 158 -8.54 26.01 -4.43
CA LEU A 158 -8.64 24.87 -3.53
C LEU A 158 -9.94 24.85 -2.68
N PRO A 159 -10.41 25.98 -2.12
CA PRO A 159 -11.67 25.99 -1.37
C PRO A 159 -12.89 25.68 -2.25
N ASN A 160 -12.90 26.20 -3.47
CA ASN A 160 -13.97 25.92 -4.44
C ASN A 160 -13.94 24.46 -4.87
N TYR A 161 -12.75 23.91 -5.13
CA TYR A 161 -12.56 22.50 -5.48
C TYR A 161 -13.06 21.55 -4.38
N LEU A 162 -12.78 21.86 -3.10
CA LEU A 162 -13.32 21.09 -1.97
C LEU A 162 -14.83 21.21 -1.86
N ARG A 163 -15.39 22.42 -2.10
CA ARG A 163 -16.84 22.64 -2.10
C ARG A 163 -17.54 21.86 -3.22
N ASP A 164 -16.98 21.86 -4.42
CA ASP A 164 -17.54 21.13 -5.56
C ASP A 164 -17.42 19.62 -5.35
N GLY A 165 -16.29 19.15 -4.79
CA GLY A 165 -16.10 17.75 -4.42
C GLY A 165 -17.08 17.28 -3.33
N THR A 166 -17.35 18.10 -2.32
CA THR A 166 -18.33 17.79 -1.27
C THR A 166 -19.77 17.83 -1.80
N ALA A 167 -20.10 18.76 -2.69
CA ALA A 167 -21.40 18.80 -3.36
C ALA A 167 -21.62 17.54 -4.24
N CYS A 168 -20.59 17.12 -4.98
CA CYS A 168 -20.61 15.88 -5.76
C CYS A 168 -20.73 14.64 -4.86
N PHE A 169 -19.98 14.58 -3.76
CA PHE A 169 -20.05 13.46 -2.81
C PHE A 169 -21.43 13.33 -2.17
N LEU A 170 -22.02 14.44 -1.73
CA LEU A 170 -23.36 14.45 -1.11
C LEU A 170 -24.49 14.36 -2.16
N ASN A 171 -24.15 14.33 -3.44
CA ASN A 171 -25.10 14.34 -4.57
C ASN A 171 -26.09 15.51 -4.48
N ILE A 172 -25.62 16.67 -4.02
CA ILE A 172 -26.41 17.90 -3.90
C ILE A 172 -26.21 18.71 -5.17
N GLY A 173 -27.18 18.62 -6.09
CA GLY A 173 -27.19 19.35 -7.36
C GLY A 173 -26.93 18.44 -8.55
N SER A 174 -27.99 18.04 -9.23
CA SER A 174 -28.02 17.17 -10.42
C SER A 174 -27.41 17.78 -11.68
N LEU A 175 -26.37 18.63 -11.57
CA LEU A 175 -25.92 19.51 -12.66
C LEU A 175 -24.44 19.37 -13.08
N SER A 176 -23.68 18.43 -12.53
CA SER A 176 -22.34 18.11 -13.03
C SER A 176 -22.33 16.71 -13.62
N SER A 177 -22.24 16.62 -14.95
CA SER A 177 -22.05 15.37 -15.68
C SER A 177 -20.77 14.69 -15.16
N GLY A 178 -20.90 13.61 -14.37
CA GLY A 178 -19.76 12.88 -13.81
C GLY A 178 -19.83 12.50 -12.32
N CYS A 179 -20.91 12.83 -11.60
CA CYS A 179 -21.11 12.39 -10.21
C CYS A 179 -21.94 11.09 -10.10
N ASP A 180 -22.02 10.30 -11.18
CA ASP A 180 -22.81 9.08 -11.22
C ASP A 180 -22.27 8.05 -10.20
N GLY A 181 -23.15 7.58 -9.31
CA GLY A 181 -22.81 6.62 -8.25
C GLY A 181 -22.42 7.22 -6.89
N ALA A 182 -22.37 8.56 -6.75
CA ALA A 182 -22.23 9.21 -5.44
C ALA A 182 -23.58 9.23 -4.68
N PRO A 183 -23.61 9.05 -3.34
CA PRO A 183 -22.48 8.82 -2.41
C PRO A 183 -22.05 7.36 -2.26
N LEU A 184 -22.80 6.41 -2.83
CA LEU A 184 -22.66 4.98 -2.52
C LEU A 184 -21.28 4.42 -2.89
N LEU A 185 -20.77 4.76 -4.09
CA LEU A 185 -19.51 4.21 -4.60
C LEU A 185 -18.29 4.74 -3.81
N PRO A 186 -18.14 6.06 -3.54
CA PRO A 186 -17.13 6.56 -2.62
C PRO A 186 -17.21 5.97 -1.20
N LEU A 187 -18.42 5.79 -0.67
CA LEU A 187 -18.60 5.25 0.68
C LEU A 187 -18.21 3.76 0.74
N LEU A 188 -18.57 2.98 -0.28
CA LEU A 188 -18.13 1.60 -0.43
C LEU A 188 -16.60 1.52 -0.54
N PHE A 189 -15.97 2.41 -1.32
CA PHE A 189 -14.51 2.50 -1.40
C PHE A 189 -13.88 2.74 -0.03
N VAL A 190 -14.40 3.68 0.77
CA VAL A 190 -13.90 3.97 2.12
C VAL A 190 -14.03 2.74 3.04
N ILE A 191 -15.19 2.07 3.04
CA ILE A 191 -15.42 0.87 3.86
C ILE A 191 -14.43 -0.24 3.50
N VAL A 192 -14.27 -0.52 2.20
CA VAL A 192 -13.37 -1.58 1.73
C VAL A 192 -11.91 -1.24 2.03
N ASN A 193 -11.47 0.01 1.83
CA ASN A 193 -10.11 0.44 2.17
C ASN A 193 -9.84 0.34 3.68
N MET A 194 -10.81 0.72 4.51
CA MET A 194 -10.68 0.59 5.96
C MET A 194 -10.56 -0.89 6.36
N GLY A 195 -11.38 -1.76 5.79
CA GLY A 195 -11.30 -3.21 5.99
C GLY A 195 -9.97 -3.81 5.52
N PHE A 196 -9.44 -3.34 4.39
CA PHE A 196 -8.14 -3.74 3.86
C PHE A 196 -6.99 -3.33 4.80
N ASN A 197 -6.96 -2.07 5.25
CA ASN A 197 -5.92 -1.58 6.16
C ASN A 197 -5.95 -2.31 7.52
N ILE A 198 -7.13 -2.55 8.08
CA ILE A 198 -7.29 -3.32 9.33
C ILE A 198 -6.82 -4.76 9.14
N SER A 199 -7.20 -5.39 8.02
CA SER A 199 -6.77 -6.76 7.70
C SER A 199 -5.25 -6.89 7.55
N LEU A 200 -4.61 -5.94 6.85
CA LEU A 200 -3.15 -5.92 6.72
C LEU A 200 -2.46 -5.70 8.06
N LEU A 201 -2.96 -4.79 8.89
CA LEU A 201 -2.46 -4.58 10.24
C LEU A 201 -2.61 -5.83 11.13
N HIS A 202 -3.73 -6.54 11.00
CA HIS A 202 -3.93 -7.81 11.70
C HIS A 202 -2.94 -8.88 11.22
N LEU A 203 -2.72 -8.99 9.92
CA LEU A 203 -1.71 -9.88 9.33
C LEU A 203 -0.29 -9.53 9.80
N LEU A 204 0.04 -8.23 9.87
CA LEU A 204 1.31 -7.72 10.37
C LEU A 204 1.53 -8.11 11.84
N LYS A 205 0.49 -8.02 12.67
CA LYS A 205 0.54 -8.37 14.10
C LYS A 205 0.83 -9.85 14.33
N ILE A 206 0.29 -10.75 13.49
CA ILE A 206 0.47 -12.21 13.64
C ILE A 206 1.73 -12.71 12.94
N SER A 207 2.15 -12.06 11.85
CA SER A 207 3.20 -12.55 10.97
C SER A 207 4.44 -11.65 10.94
N SER A 208 4.59 -10.82 9.89
CA SER A 208 5.74 -9.95 9.67
C SER A 208 5.45 -8.91 8.60
N ALA A 209 6.27 -7.85 8.53
CA ALA A 209 6.19 -6.85 7.46
C ALA A 209 6.36 -7.47 6.06
N VAL A 210 7.20 -8.50 5.94
CA VAL A 210 7.44 -9.19 4.66
C VAL A 210 6.23 -10.02 4.22
N VAL A 211 5.56 -10.72 5.13
CA VAL A 211 4.33 -11.46 4.80
C VAL A 211 3.21 -10.49 4.42
N SER A 212 3.11 -9.36 5.13
CA SER A 212 2.14 -8.32 4.82
C SER A 212 2.37 -7.70 3.43
N SER A 213 3.62 -7.42 3.05
CA SER A 213 3.95 -6.88 1.73
C SER A 213 3.75 -7.91 0.61
N LEU A 214 4.05 -9.19 0.86
CA LEU A 214 3.75 -10.29 -0.07
C LEU A 214 2.24 -10.44 -0.30
N ALA A 215 1.43 -10.38 0.75
CA ALA A 215 -0.03 -10.45 0.65
C ALA A 215 -0.60 -9.26 -0.15
N SER A 216 -0.11 -8.04 0.11
CA SER A 216 -0.48 -6.86 -0.68
C SER A 216 0.01 -6.94 -2.14
N THR A 217 1.12 -7.63 -2.40
CA THR A 217 1.60 -7.85 -3.77
C THR A 217 0.69 -8.81 -4.51
N PHE A 218 0.18 -9.84 -3.83
CA PHE A 218 -0.76 -10.80 -4.40
C PHE A 218 -2.14 -10.19 -4.71
N SER A 219 -2.56 -9.11 -4.03
CA SER A 219 -3.82 -8.44 -4.39
C SER A 219 -3.78 -7.78 -5.77
N VAL A 220 -2.60 -7.41 -6.29
CA VAL A 220 -2.46 -6.78 -7.61
C VAL A 220 -2.96 -7.69 -8.76
N PRO A 221 -2.45 -8.93 -8.94
CA PRO A 221 -2.96 -9.81 -9.99
C PRO A 221 -4.43 -10.19 -9.79
N ILE A 222 -4.91 -10.29 -8.54
CA ILE A 222 -6.35 -10.51 -8.28
C ILE A 222 -7.17 -9.33 -8.82
N SER A 223 -6.75 -8.09 -8.56
CA SER A 223 -7.42 -6.90 -9.08
C SER A 223 -7.44 -6.85 -10.60
N VAL A 224 -6.31 -7.18 -11.25
CA VAL A 224 -6.25 -7.25 -12.72
C VAL A 224 -7.16 -8.36 -13.26
N TYR A 225 -7.23 -9.52 -12.61
CA TYR A 225 -8.20 -10.55 -12.95
C TYR A 225 -9.64 -10.08 -12.78
N MET A 226 -9.97 -9.36 -11.70
CA MET A 226 -11.30 -8.77 -11.49
C MET A 226 -11.67 -7.77 -12.60
N PHE A 227 -10.73 -7.00 -13.13
CA PHE A 227 -10.97 -6.08 -14.26
C PHE A 227 -11.30 -6.78 -15.59
N THR A 228 -11.13 -8.10 -15.66
CA THR A 228 -11.49 -8.88 -16.86
C THR A 228 -12.94 -9.36 -16.81
N LEU A 229 -13.57 -9.27 -15.63
CA LEU A 229 -14.98 -9.53 -15.47
C LEU A 229 -15.79 -8.32 -15.97
N PRO A 230 -16.97 -8.54 -16.57
CA PRO A 230 -17.86 -7.46 -16.98
C PRO A 230 -18.51 -6.84 -15.73
N LEU A 231 -17.80 -5.95 -15.06
CA LEU A 231 -18.26 -5.26 -13.87
C LEU A 231 -19.07 -4.01 -14.24
N PRO A 232 -20.18 -3.71 -13.53
CA PRO A 232 -20.90 -2.46 -13.72
C PRO A 232 -19.96 -1.27 -13.46
N TYR A 233 -20.05 -0.22 -14.28
CA TYR A 233 -19.19 0.98 -14.28
C TYR A 233 -17.76 0.82 -14.82
N LEU A 234 -17.29 -0.41 -15.09
CA LEU A 234 -16.08 -0.64 -15.87
C LEU A 234 -16.44 -0.81 -17.34
N GLY A 235 -15.65 -0.21 -18.23
CA GLY A 235 -15.84 -0.31 -19.68
C GLY A 235 -15.65 -1.73 -20.22
N VAL A 236 -15.49 -1.85 -21.54
CA VAL A 236 -15.29 -3.14 -22.22
C VAL A 236 -14.21 -4.01 -21.55
N ALA A 237 -14.56 -5.25 -21.24
CA ALA A 237 -13.68 -6.25 -20.64
C ALA A 237 -12.39 -6.39 -21.47
N SER A 238 -11.25 -6.16 -20.84
CA SER A 238 -9.94 -6.30 -21.49
C SER A 238 -9.54 -7.77 -21.53
N SER A 239 -9.08 -8.25 -22.68
CA SER A 239 -8.58 -9.62 -22.83
C SER A 239 -7.28 -9.80 -22.06
N LEU A 240 -7.19 -10.86 -21.24
CA LEU A 240 -5.99 -11.23 -20.49
C LEU A 240 -4.84 -11.60 -21.45
N PRO A 241 -3.70 -10.90 -21.40
CA PRO A 241 -2.50 -11.34 -22.11
C PRO A 241 -2.02 -12.69 -21.54
N PRO A 242 -1.59 -13.65 -22.38
CA PRO A 242 -1.06 -14.93 -21.90
C PRO A 242 0.11 -14.78 -20.90
N GLY A 243 0.93 -13.73 -21.09
CA GLY A 243 2.04 -13.40 -20.19
C GLY A 243 1.60 -12.98 -18.79
N PHE A 244 0.41 -12.38 -18.64
CA PHE A 244 -0.15 -12.06 -17.33
C PHE A 244 -0.43 -13.32 -16.51
N VAL A 245 -1.03 -14.35 -17.14
CA VAL A 245 -1.33 -15.63 -16.48
C VAL A 245 -0.03 -16.34 -16.08
N ALA A 246 0.98 -16.33 -16.95
CA ALA A 246 2.29 -16.89 -16.64
C ALA A 246 2.94 -16.20 -15.43
N GLY A 247 2.92 -14.86 -15.39
CA GLY A 247 3.44 -14.08 -14.27
C GLY A 247 2.69 -14.37 -12.96
N ALA A 248 1.36 -14.47 -13.00
CA ALA A 248 0.54 -14.80 -11.84
C ALA A 248 0.85 -16.20 -11.28
N VAL A 249 1.05 -17.21 -12.15
CA VAL A 249 1.43 -18.57 -11.72
C VAL A 249 2.81 -18.56 -11.04
N VAL A 250 3.80 -17.87 -11.61
CA VAL A 250 5.15 -17.75 -11.03
C VAL A 250 5.08 -17.06 -9.67
N LEU A 251 4.26 -16.02 -9.53
CA LEU A 251 4.04 -15.31 -8.28
C LEU A 251 3.45 -16.22 -7.20
N VAL A 252 2.39 -16.97 -7.52
CA VAL A 252 1.74 -17.91 -6.60
C VAL A 252 2.72 -19.01 -6.16
N LEU A 253 3.53 -19.53 -7.08
CA LEU A 253 4.59 -20.50 -6.76
C LEU A 253 5.63 -19.91 -5.81
N GLY A 254 6.06 -18.67 -6.03
CA GLY A 254 6.97 -17.97 -5.12
C GLY A 254 6.40 -17.80 -3.71
N LEU A 255 5.12 -17.42 -3.61
CA LEU A 255 4.42 -17.30 -2.33
C LEU A 255 4.31 -18.65 -1.62
N PHE A 256 4.04 -19.72 -2.37
CA PHE A 256 3.96 -21.07 -1.83
C PHE A 256 5.32 -21.55 -1.30
N ILE A 257 6.42 -21.32 -2.03
CA ILE A 257 7.78 -21.62 -1.56
C ILE A 257 8.12 -20.83 -0.29
N TYR A 258 7.72 -19.56 -0.23
CA TYR A 258 7.91 -18.74 0.97
C TYR A 258 7.14 -19.31 2.16
N ALA A 259 5.86 -19.65 1.98
CA ALA A 259 4.98 -20.16 3.03
C ALA A 259 5.34 -21.57 3.51
N TRP A 260 5.84 -22.42 2.62
CA TRP A 260 6.23 -23.79 2.95
C TRP A 260 7.55 -23.87 3.69
N THR A 261 8.37 -22.81 3.62
CA THR A 261 9.58 -22.73 4.42
C THR A 261 9.18 -22.52 5.88
N PRO A 262 9.49 -23.45 6.79
CA PRO A 262 9.17 -23.26 8.19
C PRO A 262 9.82 -21.95 8.63
N SER A 263 8.96 -20.99 8.99
CA SER A 263 9.36 -19.85 9.80
C SER A 263 10.16 -20.45 10.94
N SER A 264 11.43 -20.07 11.06
CA SER A 264 12.12 -20.31 12.31
C SER A 264 11.33 -19.52 13.33
N SER A 265 10.35 -20.17 13.96
CA SER A 265 9.84 -19.77 15.25
C SER A 265 11.08 -19.35 16.02
N SER A 266 11.07 -18.13 16.53
CA SER A 266 11.98 -17.71 17.59
C SER A 266 11.68 -18.55 18.83
N SER A 267 11.93 -19.85 18.74
CA SER A 267 12.20 -20.78 19.81
C SER A 267 13.72 -20.86 19.92
N ALA A 268 14.30 -19.74 20.31
CA ALA A 268 15.59 -19.64 20.98
C ALA A 268 15.40 -18.49 21.98
N ARG A 269 14.74 -18.75 23.13
CA ARG A 269 15.39 -19.24 24.37
C ARG A 269 16.62 -18.42 24.73
N LEU A 270 16.41 -17.35 25.50
CA LEU A 270 16.85 -17.15 26.90
C LEU A 270 16.76 -15.66 27.23
#